data_AF-A0A2N1MHZ3-F1
#
_entry.id   AF-A0A2N1MHZ3-F1
#
_cell.length_a   1.000
_cell.length_b   1.000
_cell.length_c   1.000
_cell.angle_alpha   90.00
_cell.angle_beta   90.00
_cell.angle_gamma   90.00
#
_symmetry.space_group_name_H-M   'P 1'
#
loop_
_entity.id
_entity.type
_entity.pdbx_description
1 polymer ?
#
loop_
_entity_poly.entity_id
_entity_poly.type
_entity_poly.pdbx_seq_one_letter_code
_entity_poly.pdbx_strand_id
1 'polypeptide(L)'
;MEVGGLKTFKPYMTRENIFRQNESVNYIRIDKDNQMSIDKEDEDITDNCLKWLEFVIEKSNKFDEMFKFVTGHMKQFIDKEILLQIGAIVQKGDEWSLDGMFALEIFAKNSSVEKFNFDGKVRMVKNVKKVYIIALIVAIIILPCNISLDLRIDSRIAEWLTNYSEIGSTRRELDDNLYIYLNFLNTILELKNMTLNILCKTSNVMEDMQEIKLPALKKELIKCKNSIEEIVIKLDNLIVDEYCLRWNRTPIEGALRERLFH
;
A
#
# COMPACT_ATOMS: atom_id res chain seq x y z
N MET A 1 23.06 44.69 18.50
CA MET A 1 23.06 43.54 19.43
C MET A 1 21.63 43.09 19.56
N GLU A 2 21.27 42.01 18.85
CA GLU A 2 19.91 41.52 18.72
C GLU A 2 19.47 40.73 19.96
N VAL A 3 18.19 40.91 20.29
CA VAL A 3 17.47 40.31 21.42
C VAL A 3 17.12 38.87 21.06
N GLY A 4 17.53 37.92 21.89
CA GLY A 4 17.22 36.50 21.72
C GLY A 4 15.72 36.23 21.85
N GLY A 5 15.11 35.75 20.76
CA GLY A 5 13.73 35.27 20.77
C GLY A 5 13.60 33.96 21.55
N LEU A 6 12.74 33.94 22.57
CA LEU A 6 12.34 32.71 23.26
C LEU A 6 11.67 31.76 22.25
N LYS A 7 12.26 30.58 22.04
CA LYS A 7 11.58 29.44 21.40
C LYS A 7 10.50 28.92 22.36
N THR A 8 9.24 29.20 22.06
CA THR A 8 8.09 28.56 22.72
C THR A 8 7.94 27.13 22.21
N PHE A 9 8.33 26.15 23.02
CA PHE A 9 8.04 24.75 22.75
C PHE A 9 6.54 24.50 23.00
N LYS A 10 5.86 23.85 22.06
CA LYS A 10 4.48 23.37 22.28
C LYS A 10 4.50 22.37 23.46
N PRO A 11 3.64 22.52 24.47
CA PRO A 11 3.59 21.56 25.58
C PRO A 11 3.19 20.18 25.07
N TYR A 12 3.78 19.14 25.65
CA TYR A 12 3.34 17.75 25.44
C TYR A 12 1.83 17.65 25.72
N MET A 13 1.08 17.10 24.77
CA MET A 13 -0.37 16.91 24.95
C MET A 13 -0.63 15.84 26.02
N THR A 14 -1.31 16.22 27.09
CA THR A 14 -1.78 15.29 28.13
C THR A 14 -2.97 14.48 27.62
N ARG A 15 -3.19 13.29 28.21
CA ARG A 15 -4.30 12.37 27.87
C ARG A 15 -5.66 13.08 27.90
N GLU A 16 -5.91 13.89 28.94
CA GLU A 16 -7.11 14.74 29.05
C GLU A 16 -7.33 15.70 27.87
N ASN A 17 -6.26 16.32 27.37
CA ASN A 17 -6.35 17.30 26.29
C ASN A 17 -6.66 16.61 24.96
N ILE A 18 -6.16 15.39 24.75
CA ILE A 18 -6.46 14.56 23.59
C ILE A 18 -7.93 14.13 23.62
N PHE A 19 -8.47 13.71 24.77
CA PHE A 19 -9.88 13.35 24.91
C PHE A 19 -10.82 14.53 24.61
N ARG A 20 -10.53 15.72 25.13
CA ARG A 20 -11.33 16.93 24.86
C ARG A 20 -11.30 17.34 23.39
N GLN A 21 -10.16 17.18 22.73
CA GLN A 21 -10.02 17.46 21.30
C GLN A 21 -10.79 16.42 20.45
N ASN A 22 -10.81 15.16 20.87
CA ASN A 22 -11.57 14.10 20.19
C ASN A 22 -13.09 14.27 20.33
N GLU A 23 -13.58 14.71 21.50
CA GLU A 23 -15.02 15.00 21.66
C GLU A 23 -15.47 16.16 20.77
N SER A 24 -14.69 17.25 20.71
CA SER A 24 -15.01 18.38 19.82
C SER A 24 -14.99 18.02 18.34
N VAL A 25 -14.09 17.13 17.89
CA VAL A 25 -14.06 16.63 16.51
C VAL A 25 -15.26 15.72 16.20
N ASN A 26 -15.71 14.91 17.16
CA ASN A 26 -16.88 14.05 17.00
C ASN A 26 -18.19 14.86 16.88
N TYR A 27 -18.35 15.93 17.65
CA TYR A 27 -19.52 16.83 17.53
C TYR A 27 -19.57 17.53 16.16
N ILE A 28 -18.44 17.97 15.62
CA ILE A 28 -18.36 18.56 14.27
C ILE A 28 -18.71 17.54 13.16
N ARG A 29 -18.51 16.24 13.42
CA ARG A 29 -18.78 15.15 12.48
C ARG A 29 -20.25 14.77 12.41
N ILE A 30 -20.95 14.75 13.54
CA ILE A 30 -22.39 14.43 13.60
C ILE A 30 -23.21 15.46 12.81
N ASP A 31 -22.80 16.73 12.82
CA ASP A 31 -23.44 17.78 12.00
C ASP A 31 -23.10 17.69 10.50
N LYS A 32 -21.98 17.03 10.12
CA LYS A 32 -21.60 16.81 8.71
C LYS A 32 -22.20 15.54 8.10
N ASP A 33 -22.45 14.50 8.89
CA ASP A 33 -23.01 13.23 8.40
C ASP A 33 -24.49 13.35 7.99
N ASN A 34 -25.19 14.42 8.37
CA ASN A 34 -26.58 14.63 7.97
C ASN A 34 -26.78 15.31 6.61
N GLN A 35 -25.74 15.87 5.97
CA GLN A 35 -25.80 16.35 4.58
C GLN A 35 -24.39 16.42 3.98
N MET A 36 -24.03 15.46 3.11
CA MET A 36 -23.20 15.69 1.90
C MET A 36 -22.83 14.36 1.23
N SER A 37 -23.61 13.93 0.24
CA SER A 37 -23.11 13.10 -0.85
C SER A 37 -22.21 13.98 -1.71
N ILE A 38 -20.89 13.83 -1.59
CA ILE A 38 -19.96 14.46 -2.53
C ILE A 38 -19.87 13.52 -3.73
N ASP A 39 -20.56 13.88 -4.81
CA ASP A 39 -20.27 13.35 -6.13
C ASP A 39 -18.79 13.68 -6.42
N LYS A 40 -17.89 12.69 -6.31
CA LYS A 40 -16.48 12.89 -6.66
C LYS A 40 -16.38 12.88 -8.19
N GLU A 41 -15.94 13.97 -8.80
CA GLU A 41 -15.70 14.00 -10.24
C GLU A 41 -14.53 13.06 -10.60
N ASP A 42 -14.58 12.39 -11.74
CA ASP A 42 -13.52 11.49 -12.22
C ASP A 42 -12.13 12.16 -12.27
N GLU A 43 -12.11 13.49 -12.46
CA GLU A 43 -10.92 14.32 -12.46
C GLU A 43 -10.26 14.37 -11.07
N ASP A 44 -11.05 14.46 -9.99
CA ASP A 44 -10.56 14.42 -8.61
C ASP A 44 -9.93 13.06 -8.26
N ILE A 45 -10.50 11.97 -8.76
CA ILE A 45 -9.95 10.61 -8.52
C ILE A 45 -8.59 10.48 -9.22
N THR A 46 -8.48 10.99 -10.43
CA THR A 46 -7.25 10.96 -11.23
C THR A 46 -6.14 11.77 -10.56
N ASP A 47 -6.43 13.03 -10.18
CA ASP A 47 -5.47 13.92 -9.51
C ASP A 47 -4.97 13.34 -8.18
N ASN A 48 -5.88 12.74 -7.39
CA ASN A 48 -5.49 12.06 -6.15
C ASN A 48 -4.54 10.88 -6.38
N CYS A 49 -4.75 10.08 -7.43
CA CYS A 49 -3.84 8.97 -7.74
C CYS A 49 -2.48 9.48 -8.23
N LEU A 50 -2.45 10.58 -9.00
CA LEU A 50 -1.20 11.22 -9.41
C LEU A 50 -0.41 11.75 -8.23
N LYS A 51 -1.07 12.39 -7.25
CA LYS A 51 -0.42 12.83 -6.00
C LYS A 51 0.20 11.67 -5.24
N TRP A 52 -0.48 10.53 -5.11
CA TRP A 52 0.10 9.34 -4.50
C TRP A 52 1.28 8.80 -5.29
N LEU A 53 1.17 8.74 -6.61
CA LEU A 53 2.24 8.28 -7.50
C LEU A 53 3.49 9.17 -7.34
N GLU A 54 3.34 10.50 -7.41
CA GLU A 54 4.41 11.47 -7.20
C GLU A 54 5.00 11.43 -5.79
N PHE A 55 4.16 11.17 -4.79
CA PHE A 55 4.60 11.08 -3.40
C PHE A 55 5.44 9.81 -3.14
N VAL A 56 5.09 8.68 -3.75
CA VAL A 56 5.70 7.37 -3.42
C VAL A 56 6.83 6.99 -4.37
N ILE A 57 6.73 7.33 -5.66
CA ILE A 57 7.63 6.84 -6.71
C ILE A 57 8.55 7.95 -7.21
N GLU A 58 9.84 7.65 -7.41
CA GLU A 58 10.76 8.55 -8.10
C GLU A 58 10.54 8.56 -9.62
N LYS A 59 10.75 9.74 -10.24
CA LYS A 59 10.59 9.90 -11.69
C LYS A 59 11.57 9.00 -12.44
N SER A 60 11.03 8.23 -13.37
CA SER A 60 11.70 7.19 -14.16
C SER A 60 10.80 6.78 -15.34
N ASN A 61 11.28 5.97 -16.28
CA ASN A 61 10.42 5.46 -17.35
C ASN A 61 9.24 4.64 -16.79
N LYS A 62 9.46 3.91 -15.70
CA LYS A 62 8.41 3.16 -14.99
C LYS A 62 7.39 4.07 -14.30
N PHE A 63 7.83 5.21 -13.78
CA PHE A 63 6.91 6.27 -13.34
C PHE A 63 6.03 6.76 -14.49
N ASP A 64 6.61 7.00 -15.67
CA ASP A 64 5.86 7.49 -16.83
C ASP A 64 4.85 6.47 -17.35
N GLU A 65 5.16 5.17 -17.28
CA GLU A 65 4.23 4.08 -17.57
C GLU A 65 3.02 4.11 -16.63
N MET A 66 3.26 4.22 -15.32
CA MET A 66 2.20 4.37 -14.32
C MET A 66 1.39 5.66 -14.50
N PHE A 67 2.06 6.76 -14.82
CA PHE A 67 1.42 8.05 -15.08
C PHE A 67 0.46 7.97 -16.28
N LYS A 68 0.87 7.31 -17.36
CA LYS A 68 0.01 7.06 -18.54
C LYS A 68 -1.19 6.18 -18.20
N PHE A 69 -1.00 5.18 -17.33
CA PHE A 69 -2.12 4.39 -16.84
C PHE A 69 -3.12 5.24 -16.07
N VAL A 70 -2.66 6.03 -15.09
CA VAL A 70 -3.53 6.87 -14.25
C VAL A 70 -4.30 7.90 -15.09
N THR A 71 -3.63 8.55 -16.04
CA THR A 71 -4.24 9.61 -16.86
C THR A 71 -5.10 9.09 -18.01
N GLY A 72 -4.79 7.92 -18.58
CA GLY A 72 -5.44 7.42 -19.80
C GLY A 72 -6.39 6.23 -19.59
N HIS A 73 -6.11 5.34 -18.63
CA HIS A 73 -6.74 4.03 -18.56
C HIS A 73 -7.47 3.76 -17.24
N MET A 74 -7.03 4.35 -16.12
CA MET A 74 -7.57 4.10 -14.78
C MET A 74 -9.08 4.32 -14.69
N LYS A 75 -9.64 5.30 -15.44
CA LYS A 75 -11.08 5.57 -15.45
C LYS A 75 -11.93 4.36 -15.82
N GLN A 76 -11.39 3.44 -16.62
CA GLN A 76 -12.09 2.20 -17.01
C GLN A 76 -12.29 1.22 -15.83
N PHE A 77 -11.56 1.44 -14.73
CA PHE A 77 -11.60 0.62 -13.51
C PHE A 77 -12.43 1.26 -12.39
N ILE A 78 -12.97 2.48 -12.58
CA ILE A 78 -13.85 3.13 -11.60
C ILE A 78 -15.14 2.32 -11.46
N ASP A 79 -15.61 2.17 -10.22
CA ASP A 79 -16.79 1.38 -9.83
C ASP A 79 -16.76 -0.09 -10.29
N LYS A 80 -15.56 -0.64 -10.49
CA LYS A 80 -15.35 -2.06 -10.80
C LYS A 80 -14.80 -2.79 -9.58
N GLU A 81 -15.22 -4.04 -9.43
CA GLU A 81 -14.42 -5.00 -8.66
C GLU A 81 -13.14 -5.30 -9.42
N ILE A 82 -12.01 -5.23 -8.72
CA ILE A 82 -10.70 -5.41 -9.34
C ILE A 82 -10.12 -6.74 -8.88
N LEU A 83 -9.60 -7.50 -9.83
CA LEU A 83 -8.72 -8.63 -9.57
C LEU A 83 -7.28 -8.17 -9.82
N LEU A 84 -6.43 -8.28 -8.81
CA LEU A 84 -5.00 -8.02 -8.90
C LEU A 84 -4.21 -9.31 -8.75
N GLN A 85 -3.43 -9.66 -9.77
CA GLN A 85 -2.50 -10.78 -9.71
C GLN A 85 -1.07 -10.26 -9.60
N ILE A 86 -0.31 -10.75 -8.61
CA ILE A 86 1.10 -10.41 -8.43
C ILE A 86 1.94 -11.68 -8.49
N GLY A 87 2.95 -11.67 -9.36
CA GLY A 87 4.04 -12.65 -9.34
C GLY A 87 5.34 -11.95 -9.00
N ALA A 88 6.17 -12.55 -8.15
CA ALA A 88 7.49 -12.02 -7.87
C ALA A 88 8.56 -13.11 -7.80
N ILE A 89 9.77 -12.73 -8.18
CA ILE A 89 10.99 -13.54 -8.07
C ILE A 89 12.09 -12.71 -7.41
N VAL A 90 13.08 -13.39 -6.85
CA VAL A 90 14.32 -12.76 -6.37
C VAL A 90 15.51 -13.43 -7.06
N GLN A 91 16.54 -12.65 -7.31
CA GLN A 91 17.83 -13.14 -7.79
C GLN A 91 18.98 -12.50 -7.01
N LYS A 92 20.18 -13.05 -7.14
CA LYS A 92 21.38 -12.45 -6.57
C LYS A 92 21.60 -11.05 -7.19
N GLY A 93 21.68 -10.03 -6.35
CA GLY A 93 22.06 -8.67 -6.71
C GLY A 93 23.51 -8.39 -6.33
N ASP A 94 23.83 -7.11 -6.19
CA ASP A 94 25.17 -6.64 -5.80
C ASP A 94 25.42 -6.84 -4.30
N GLU A 95 26.68 -6.98 -3.90
CA GLU A 95 27.14 -6.97 -2.48
C GLU A 95 26.26 -7.75 -1.48
N TRP A 96 26.09 -9.06 -1.68
CA TRP A 96 25.31 -9.96 -0.81
C TRP A 96 23.82 -9.63 -0.68
N SER A 97 23.30 -8.70 -1.49
CA SER A 97 21.89 -8.37 -1.55
C SER A 97 21.15 -9.20 -2.62
N LEU A 98 19.82 -9.22 -2.54
CA LEU A 98 18.98 -9.75 -3.60
C LEU A 98 18.38 -8.59 -4.40
N ASP A 99 18.12 -8.82 -5.67
CA ASP A 99 17.23 -8.00 -6.48
C ASP A 99 15.89 -8.71 -6.62
N GLY A 100 14.80 -7.96 -6.47
CA GLY A 100 13.44 -8.44 -6.67
C GLY A 100 12.90 -7.99 -8.01
N MET A 101 12.21 -8.89 -8.71
CA MET A 101 11.39 -8.54 -9.87
C MET A 101 9.95 -8.93 -9.59
N PHE A 102 9.01 -8.10 -9.99
CA PHE A 102 7.59 -8.40 -9.92
C PHE A 102 6.88 -8.06 -11.22
N ALA A 103 5.74 -8.71 -11.41
CA ALA A 103 4.75 -8.37 -12.42
C ALA A 103 3.38 -8.28 -11.77
N LEU A 104 2.61 -7.30 -12.21
CA LEU A 104 1.23 -7.00 -11.87
C LEU A 104 0.36 -7.27 -13.10
N GLU A 105 -0.76 -7.94 -12.89
CA GLU A 105 -1.86 -7.97 -13.84
C GLU A 105 -3.13 -7.47 -13.14
N ILE A 106 -3.73 -6.41 -13.67
CA ILE A 106 -4.92 -5.76 -13.12
C ILE A 106 -6.09 -6.01 -14.07
N PHE A 107 -7.17 -6.57 -13.54
CA PHE A 107 -8.39 -6.86 -14.29
C PHE A 107 -9.58 -6.19 -13.63
N ALA A 108 -10.44 -5.56 -14.43
CA ALA A 108 -11.81 -5.26 -13.98
C ALA A 108 -12.65 -6.54 -14.14
N LYS A 109 -13.19 -7.06 -13.04
CA LYS A 109 -14.03 -8.26 -13.09
C LYS A 109 -15.33 -8.01 -13.85
N ASN A 110 -15.82 -9.05 -14.52
CA ASN A 110 -17.10 -9.04 -15.25
C ASN A 110 -17.21 -7.85 -16.23
N SER A 111 -16.07 -7.44 -16.79
CA SER A 111 -15.93 -6.28 -17.66
C SER A 111 -15.18 -6.68 -18.92
N SER A 112 -15.45 -5.97 -20.03
CA SER A 112 -14.70 -6.10 -21.28
C SER A 112 -13.43 -5.24 -21.30
N VAL A 113 -13.11 -4.56 -20.20
CA VAL A 113 -11.91 -3.73 -20.04
C VAL A 113 -10.67 -4.61 -20.18
N GLU A 114 -9.73 -4.16 -21.02
CA GLU A 114 -8.46 -4.84 -21.21
C GLU A 114 -7.65 -4.85 -19.90
N LYS A 115 -6.96 -5.96 -19.63
CA LYS A 115 -6.09 -6.04 -18.45
C LYS A 115 -4.93 -5.06 -18.59
N PHE A 116 -4.56 -4.42 -17.48
CA PHE A 116 -3.32 -3.65 -17.41
C PHE A 116 -2.21 -4.55 -16.86
N ASN A 117 -1.06 -4.58 -17.54
CA ASN A 117 0.11 -5.33 -17.07
C ASN A 117 1.23 -4.34 -16.76
N PHE A 118 1.96 -4.59 -15.69
CA PHE A 118 3.08 -3.75 -15.29
C PHE A 118 4.14 -4.58 -14.59
N ASP A 119 5.40 -4.41 -14.95
CA ASP A 119 6.54 -5.06 -14.28
C ASP A 119 7.49 -4.04 -13.66
N GLY A 120 8.26 -4.49 -12.67
CA GLY A 120 9.22 -3.64 -11.99
C GLY A 120 10.32 -4.42 -11.30
N LYS A 121 11.49 -3.79 -11.22
CA LYS A 121 12.65 -4.28 -10.45
C LYS A 121 12.86 -3.41 -9.21
N VAL A 122 13.14 -4.05 -8.08
CA VAL A 122 13.52 -3.39 -6.83
C VAL A 122 14.88 -3.95 -6.40
N ARG A 123 15.88 -3.08 -6.24
CA ARG A 123 17.20 -3.49 -5.76
C ARG A 123 17.25 -3.64 -4.24
N MET A 124 18.29 -4.33 -3.77
CA MET A 124 18.63 -4.44 -2.35
C MET A 124 17.45 -4.91 -1.48
N VAL A 125 16.78 -5.97 -1.93
CA VAL A 125 15.74 -6.64 -1.16
C VAL A 125 16.34 -7.74 -0.30
N LYS A 126 15.82 -7.92 0.92
CA LYS A 126 16.27 -8.99 1.82
C LYS A 126 15.60 -10.33 1.53
N ASN A 127 14.36 -10.30 1.04
CA ASN A 127 13.56 -11.48 0.74
C ASN A 127 12.44 -11.13 -0.25
N VAL A 128 11.74 -12.16 -0.74
CA VAL A 128 10.64 -12.01 -1.70
C VAL A 128 9.41 -11.31 -1.12
N LYS A 129 9.18 -11.39 0.21
CA LYS A 129 8.04 -10.72 0.86
C LYS A 129 8.10 -9.21 0.67
N LYS A 130 9.28 -8.59 0.78
CA LYS A 130 9.49 -7.16 0.48
C LYS A 130 9.02 -6.81 -0.93
N VAL A 131 9.35 -7.66 -1.90
CA VAL A 131 9.00 -7.46 -3.31
C VAL A 131 7.48 -7.46 -3.48
N TYR A 132 6.79 -8.41 -2.85
CA TYR A 132 5.33 -8.49 -2.87
C TYR A 132 4.65 -7.27 -2.24
N ILE A 133 5.13 -6.79 -1.10
CA ILE A 133 4.55 -5.59 -0.47
C ILE A 133 4.75 -4.37 -1.36
N ILE A 134 5.95 -4.18 -1.92
CA ILE A 134 6.23 -3.04 -2.81
C ILE A 134 5.35 -3.11 -4.06
N ALA A 135 5.24 -4.30 -4.66
CA ALA A 135 4.36 -4.53 -5.80
C ALA A 135 2.89 -4.18 -5.48
N LEU A 136 2.43 -4.52 -4.28
CA LEU A 136 1.09 -4.21 -3.80
C LEU A 136 0.89 -2.70 -3.54
N ILE A 137 1.88 -2.02 -2.94
CA ILE A 137 1.87 -0.56 -2.79
C ILE A 137 1.77 0.12 -4.15
N VAL A 138 2.61 -0.30 -5.11
CA VAL A 138 2.62 0.21 -6.49
C VAL A 138 1.24 0.03 -7.15
N ALA A 139 0.60 -1.12 -6.97
CA ALA A 139 -0.74 -1.34 -7.50
C ALA A 139 -1.78 -0.41 -6.84
N ILE A 140 -1.78 -0.29 -5.51
CA ILE A 140 -2.82 0.45 -4.79
C ILE A 140 -2.75 1.96 -5.06
N ILE A 141 -1.55 2.53 -5.17
CA ILE A 141 -1.41 3.98 -5.39
C ILE A 141 -2.01 4.42 -6.75
N ILE A 142 -1.91 3.57 -7.79
CA ILE A 142 -2.40 3.87 -9.14
C ILE A 142 -3.88 3.51 -9.37
N LEU A 143 -4.49 2.71 -8.48
CA LEU A 143 -5.88 2.29 -8.60
C LEU A 143 -6.86 3.34 -8.04
N PRO A 144 -8.10 3.40 -8.57
CA PRO A 144 -9.12 4.34 -8.08
C PRO A 144 -9.53 4.02 -6.64
N CYS A 145 -9.93 5.04 -5.88
CA CYS A 145 -10.39 4.88 -4.49
C CYS A 145 -11.76 4.18 -4.42
N ASN A 146 -12.16 3.75 -3.21
CA ASN A 146 -13.45 3.12 -2.92
C ASN A 146 -13.71 1.78 -3.65
N ILE A 147 -12.65 1.02 -3.95
CA ILE A 147 -12.76 -0.27 -4.65
C ILE A 147 -12.57 -1.47 -3.73
N SER A 148 -13.10 -2.61 -4.17
CA SER A 148 -12.74 -3.92 -3.63
C SER A 148 -11.71 -4.60 -4.55
N LEU A 149 -10.64 -5.10 -3.93
CA LEU A 149 -9.51 -5.73 -4.59
C LEU A 149 -9.40 -7.19 -4.19
N ASP A 150 -9.59 -8.09 -5.14
CA ASP A 150 -9.26 -9.50 -4.97
C ASP A 150 -7.79 -9.72 -5.31
N LEU A 151 -6.99 -10.08 -4.31
CA LEU A 151 -5.56 -10.28 -4.43
C LEU A 151 -5.25 -11.76 -4.70
N ARG A 152 -4.58 -12.03 -5.82
CA ARG A 152 -4.01 -13.34 -6.18
C ARG A 152 -2.50 -13.30 -6.18
N ILE A 153 -1.91 -14.05 -5.27
CA ILE A 153 -0.46 -14.16 -5.07
C ILE A 153 -0.07 -15.59 -4.69
N ASP A 154 1.22 -15.84 -4.54
CA ASP A 154 1.70 -17.13 -4.00
C ASP A 154 1.03 -17.46 -2.66
N SER A 155 0.59 -18.71 -2.50
CA SER A 155 -0.13 -19.15 -1.29
C SER A 155 0.65 -18.91 0.00
N ARG A 156 1.98 -19.06 -0.01
CA ARG A 156 2.85 -18.78 1.16
C ARG A 156 2.88 -17.30 1.53
N ILE A 157 2.73 -16.40 0.56
CA ILE A 157 2.68 -14.96 0.79
C ILE A 157 1.29 -14.56 1.23
N ALA A 158 0.25 -15.16 0.63
CA ALA A 158 -1.14 -14.99 1.04
C ALA A 158 -1.33 -15.37 2.52
N GLU A 159 -0.91 -16.57 2.90
CA GLU A 159 -0.93 -17.04 4.30
C GLU A 159 -0.18 -16.10 5.24
N TRP A 160 1.00 -15.63 4.83
CA TRP A 160 1.77 -14.68 5.63
C TRP A 160 1.06 -13.33 5.82
N LEU A 161 0.42 -12.79 4.79
CA LEU A 161 -0.36 -11.54 4.88
C LEU A 161 -1.65 -11.74 5.70
N THR A 162 -2.32 -12.88 5.57
CA THR A 162 -3.49 -13.23 6.40
C THR A 162 -3.11 -13.29 7.87
N ASN A 163 -2.04 -14.01 8.22
CA ASN A 163 -1.55 -14.07 9.60
C ASN A 163 -1.19 -12.68 10.15
N TYR A 164 -0.54 -11.85 9.34
CA TYR A 164 -0.24 -10.46 9.71
C TYR A 164 -1.51 -9.64 9.98
N SER A 165 -2.59 -9.85 9.21
CA SER A 165 -3.87 -9.18 9.42
C SER A 165 -4.62 -9.66 10.67
N GLU A 166 -4.52 -10.94 11.03
CA GLU A 166 -5.30 -11.52 12.14
C GLU A 166 -4.69 -11.30 13.52
N ILE A 167 -3.35 -11.37 13.62
CA ILE A 167 -2.67 -11.37 14.92
C ILE A 167 -2.76 -10.00 15.61
N GLY A 168 -3.15 -8.96 14.87
CA GLY A 168 -2.91 -7.58 15.26
C GLY A 168 -1.40 -7.34 15.33
N SER A 169 -0.92 -6.15 15.02
CA SER A 169 0.51 -5.84 15.13
C SER A 169 0.96 -5.87 16.59
N THR A 170 1.15 -7.05 17.19
CA THR A 170 1.70 -7.17 18.53
C THR A 170 3.15 -6.69 18.48
N ARG A 171 3.52 -5.86 19.46
CA ARG A 171 4.74 -5.04 19.45
C ARG A 171 6.05 -5.83 19.25
N ARG A 172 6.02 -7.16 19.42
CA ARG A 172 7.15 -8.08 19.25
C ARG A 172 7.41 -8.50 17.80
N GLU A 173 6.44 -8.37 16.89
CA GLU A 173 6.64 -8.58 15.45
C GLU A 173 6.99 -7.27 14.71
N LEU A 174 6.93 -6.12 15.39
CA LEU A 174 7.33 -4.80 14.87
C LEU A 174 8.84 -4.69 14.55
N ASP A 175 9.67 -5.64 15.00
CA ASP A 175 11.08 -5.75 14.62
C ASP A 175 11.27 -6.39 13.22
N ASP A 176 10.20 -6.69 12.47
CA ASP A 176 10.32 -7.10 11.07
C ASP A 176 10.83 -5.93 10.20
N ASN A 177 11.84 -6.21 9.38
CA ASN A 177 12.39 -5.30 8.38
C ASN A 177 11.36 -4.78 7.35
N LEU A 178 10.14 -5.34 7.37
CA LEU A 178 9.03 -5.00 6.49
C LEU A 178 7.98 -4.08 7.13
N TYR A 179 8.11 -3.77 8.42
CA TYR A 179 7.10 -3.04 9.18
C TYR A 179 6.66 -1.71 8.52
N ILE A 180 7.61 -0.87 8.12
CA ILE A 180 7.33 0.44 7.50
C ILE A 180 6.45 0.27 6.25
N TYR A 181 6.76 -0.72 5.41
CA TYR A 181 6.01 -0.97 4.18
C TYR A 181 4.60 -1.48 4.46
N LEU A 182 4.44 -2.38 5.43
CA LEU A 182 3.13 -2.91 5.82
C LEU A 182 2.25 -1.85 6.48
N ASN A 183 2.84 -1.01 7.34
CA ASN A 183 2.12 0.09 7.99
C ASN A 183 1.66 1.13 6.97
N PHE A 184 2.54 1.49 6.03
CA PHE A 184 2.18 2.37 4.93
C PHE A 184 1.07 1.76 4.06
N LEU A 185 1.18 0.48 3.70
CA LEU A 185 0.16 -0.26 2.95
C LEU A 185 -1.23 -0.17 3.63
N ASN A 186 -1.29 -0.42 4.95
CA ASN A 186 -2.54 -0.32 5.70
C ASN A 186 -3.10 1.10 5.69
N THR A 187 -2.22 2.11 5.83
CA THR A 187 -2.61 3.52 5.81
C THR A 187 -3.19 3.92 4.46
N ILE A 188 -2.56 3.54 3.34
CA ILE A 188 -3.08 3.87 2.00
C ILE A 188 -4.38 3.13 1.69
N LEU A 189 -4.55 1.89 2.17
CA LEU A 189 -5.82 1.16 2.04
C LEU A 189 -6.95 1.90 2.77
N GLU A 190 -6.70 2.39 3.98
CA GLU A 190 -7.68 3.17 4.75
C GLU A 190 -7.99 4.52 4.07
N LEU A 191 -6.96 5.28 3.68
CA LEU A 191 -7.13 6.60 3.05
C LEU A 191 -7.83 6.52 1.68
N LYS A 192 -7.56 5.46 0.91
CA LYS A 192 -8.24 5.20 -0.37
C LYS A 192 -9.55 4.43 -0.21
N ASN A 193 -9.94 4.09 1.03
CA ASN A 193 -11.14 3.33 1.36
C ASN A 193 -11.26 2.04 0.52
N MET A 194 -10.17 1.28 0.44
CA MET A 194 -10.11 0.02 -0.31
C MET A 194 -10.28 -1.19 0.61
N THR A 195 -10.99 -2.19 0.10
CA THR A 195 -11.06 -3.50 0.77
C THR A 195 -10.16 -4.49 0.04
N LEU A 196 -9.24 -5.12 0.77
CA LEU A 196 -8.32 -6.12 0.23
C LEU A 196 -8.79 -7.54 0.60
N ASN A 197 -9.28 -8.30 -0.38
CA ASN A 197 -9.65 -9.70 -0.21
C ASN A 197 -8.49 -10.59 -0.64
N ILE A 198 -7.86 -11.28 0.31
CA ILE A 198 -6.79 -12.24 0.00
C ILE A 198 -7.45 -13.57 -0.35
N LEU A 199 -7.29 -14.01 -1.61
CA LEU A 199 -7.79 -15.31 -2.05
C LEU A 199 -6.84 -16.41 -1.55
N CYS A 200 -7.08 -16.86 -0.30
CA CYS A 200 -6.48 -18.07 0.25
C CYS A 200 -7.30 -19.29 -0.17
N LYS A 201 -6.62 -20.37 -0.56
CA LYS A 201 -7.19 -21.63 -1.08
C LYS A 201 -8.53 -21.98 -0.43
N THR A 202 -9.61 -21.83 -1.19
CA THR A 202 -10.87 -22.48 -0.91
C THR A 202 -11.28 -23.26 -2.15
N SER A 203 -11.34 -24.57 -1.96
CA SER A 203 -11.51 -25.62 -2.94
C SER A 203 -12.65 -25.33 -3.92
N ASN A 204 -12.34 -25.04 -5.18
CA ASN A 204 -13.30 -25.05 -6.28
C ASN A 204 -12.60 -24.92 -7.64
N VAL A 205 -13.20 -25.50 -8.67
CA VAL A 205 -12.77 -25.66 -10.09
C VAL A 205 -12.11 -24.43 -10.76
N MET A 206 -12.28 -23.21 -10.23
CA MET A 206 -11.50 -22.04 -10.63
C MET A 206 -10.02 -22.10 -10.20
N GLU A 207 -9.64 -23.03 -9.33
CA GLU A 207 -8.27 -23.29 -8.84
C GLU A 207 -7.34 -23.79 -9.95
N ASP A 208 -7.80 -24.63 -10.88
CA ASP A 208 -6.94 -25.24 -11.90
C ASP A 208 -6.38 -24.20 -12.90
N MET A 209 -7.17 -23.19 -13.25
CA MET A 209 -6.68 -22.05 -14.04
C MET A 209 -5.80 -21.09 -13.21
N GLN A 210 -5.99 -21.03 -11.89
CA GLN A 210 -5.21 -20.18 -10.99
C GLN A 210 -3.83 -20.78 -10.68
N GLU A 211 -3.74 -22.11 -10.54
CA GLU A 211 -2.48 -22.84 -10.34
C GLU A 211 -1.55 -22.78 -11.56
N ILE A 212 -2.07 -22.51 -12.77
CA ILE A 212 -1.27 -22.42 -14.00
C ILE A 212 -0.73 -20.99 -14.25
N LYS A 213 -1.51 -19.96 -13.91
CA LYS A 213 -1.21 -18.56 -14.27
C LYS A 213 -0.09 -17.92 -13.46
N LEU A 214 -0.06 -18.11 -12.14
CA LEU A 214 1.02 -17.55 -11.30
C LEU A 214 2.39 -18.16 -11.64
N PRO A 215 2.51 -19.49 -11.85
CA PRO A 215 3.76 -20.07 -12.37
C PRO A 215 4.13 -19.57 -13.77
N ALA A 216 3.16 -19.31 -14.65
CA ALA A 216 3.43 -18.72 -15.97
C ALA A 216 3.99 -17.30 -15.84
N LEU A 217 3.37 -16.45 -15.03
CA LEU A 217 3.83 -15.08 -14.75
C LEU A 217 5.27 -15.07 -14.21
N LYS A 218 5.59 -15.99 -13.29
CA LYS A 218 6.96 -16.16 -12.79
C LYS A 218 7.93 -16.65 -13.85
N LYS A 219 7.52 -17.56 -14.74
CA LYS A 219 8.35 -18.01 -15.86
C LYS A 219 8.67 -16.85 -16.81
N GLU A 220 7.71 -15.96 -17.06
CA GLU A 220 7.93 -14.75 -17.86
C GLU A 220 8.89 -13.79 -17.17
N LEU A 221 8.73 -13.56 -15.85
CA LEU A 221 9.69 -12.78 -15.07
C LEU A 221 11.11 -13.34 -15.19
N ILE A 222 11.30 -14.66 -15.10
CA ILE A 222 12.62 -15.29 -15.26
C ILE A 222 13.20 -15.03 -16.66
N LYS A 223 12.37 -15.08 -17.71
CA LYS A 223 12.80 -14.82 -19.09
C LYS A 223 13.22 -13.36 -19.31
N CYS A 224 12.48 -12.42 -18.73
CA CYS A 224 12.65 -10.99 -19.00
C CYS A 224 13.43 -10.23 -17.90
N LYS A 225 13.88 -10.90 -16.84
CA LYS A 225 14.49 -10.27 -15.65
C LYS A 225 15.61 -9.25 -15.90
N ASN A 226 16.33 -9.38 -17.01
CA ASN A 226 17.43 -8.47 -17.36
C ASN A 226 16.98 -7.20 -18.08
N SER A 227 15.74 -7.18 -18.62
CA SER A 227 15.15 -6.01 -19.28
C SER A 227 14.15 -5.27 -18.41
N ILE A 228 13.77 -5.82 -17.25
CA ILE A 228 12.86 -5.17 -16.30
C ILE A 228 13.56 -3.98 -15.66
N GLU A 229 13.02 -2.80 -15.90
CA GLU A 229 13.55 -1.55 -15.36
C GLU A 229 13.25 -1.37 -13.86
N GLU A 230 14.12 -0.61 -13.21
CA GLU A 230 14.05 -0.35 -11.78
C GLU A 230 12.96 0.65 -11.43
N ILE A 231 12.33 0.41 -10.28
CA ILE A 231 11.42 1.34 -9.62
C ILE A 231 12.07 1.73 -8.29
N VAL A 232 12.23 3.04 -8.09
CA VAL A 232 12.76 3.59 -6.85
C VAL A 232 11.62 4.16 -6.02
N ILE A 233 11.49 3.64 -4.80
CA ILE A 233 10.50 4.06 -3.82
C ILE A 233 11.13 5.13 -2.93
N LYS A 234 10.43 6.26 -2.76
CA LYS A 234 10.84 7.33 -1.84
C LYS A 234 10.62 6.87 -0.41
N LEU A 235 11.60 6.17 0.16
CA LEU A 235 11.47 5.52 1.46
C LEU A 235 11.11 6.52 2.58
N ASP A 236 11.67 7.72 2.54
CA ASP A 236 11.40 8.77 3.52
C ASP A 236 9.92 9.17 3.55
N ASN A 237 9.22 9.01 2.42
CA ASN A 237 7.79 9.31 2.29
C ASN A 237 6.90 8.14 2.74
N LEU A 238 7.47 6.94 2.93
CA LEU A 238 6.74 5.81 3.53
C LEU A 238 6.72 5.88 5.06
N ILE A 239 7.54 6.75 5.67
CA ILE A 239 7.63 6.90 7.11
C ILE A 239 6.35 7.58 7.58
N VAL A 240 5.43 6.78 8.14
CA VAL A 240 4.24 7.27 8.82
C VAL A 240 4.68 7.78 10.20
N ASP A 241 4.73 9.10 10.37
CA ASP A 241 5.26 9.79 11.57
C ASP A 241 4.37 9.63 12.83
N GLU A 242 3.36 8.76 12.78
CA GLU A 242 2.47 8.48 13.91
C GLU A 242 2.89 7.18 14.61
N TYR A 243 3.52 7.30 15.77
CA TYR A 243 3.55 6.28 16.84
C TYR A 243 2.14 5.94 17.38
N CYS A 244 1.07 6.14 16.59
CA CYS A 244 -0.30 5.76 16.90
C CYS A 244 -0.70 4.68 15.90
N LEU A 245 -0.32 3.44 16.18
CA LEU A 245 -0.90 2.26 15.53
C LEU A 245 -2.44 2.38 15.61
N ARG A 246 -3.15 2.16 14.50
CA ARG A 246 -4.62 2.10 14.48
C ARG A 246 -5.04 0.77 13.85
N TRP A 247 -6.06 0.13 14.42
CA TRP A 247 -6.73 -1.03 13.82
C TRP A 247 -8.23 -0.75 13.73
N ASN A 248 -8.80 -0.89 12.54
CA ASN A 248 -10.23 -0.68 12.29
C ASN A 248 -10.77 0.61 12.94
N ARG A 249 -10.14 1.75 12.61
CA ARG A 249 -10.47 3.09 13.15
C ARG A 249 -10.24 3.29 14.65
N THR A 250 -9.66 2.32 15.36
CA THR A 250 -9.37 2.40 16.80
C THR A 250 -7.86 2.50 17.05
N PRO A 251 -7.36 3.52 17.77
CA PRO A 251 -5.97 3.60 18.17
C PRO A 251 -5.57 2.45 19.10
N ILE A 252 -4.43 1.81 18.83
CA ILE A 252 -3.80 0.82 19.69
C ILE A 252 -2.90 1.56 20.68
N GLU A 253 -3.33 1.62 21.95
CA GLU A 253 -2.52 2.17 23.05
C GLU A 253 -1.23 1.37 23.25
N GLY A 254 -0.12 2.08 23.49
CA GLY A 254 1.14 1.48 23.96
C GLY A 254 2.36 1.72 23.08
N ALA A 255 2.28 2.37 21.92
CA ALA A 255 3.43 2.54 21.01
C ALA A 255 4.41 3.69 21.37
N LEU A 256 4.15 4.50 22.39
CA LEU A 256 5.10 5.51 22.87
C LEU A 256 6.17 4.86 23.78
N ARG A 257 7.46 5.18 23.58
CA ARG A 257 8.47 4.99 24.63
C ARG A 257 8.23 6.09 25.67
N GLU A 258 7.98 5.72 26.91
CA GLU A 258 8.59 6.48 28.00
C GLU A 258 10.10 6.30 27.85
N ARG A 259 10.79 7.29 27.26
CA ARG A 259 12.20 7.47 27.60
C ARG A 259 12.20 7.96 29.04
N LEU A 260 12.18 7.04 29.99
CA LEU A 260 12.70 7.32 31.33
C LEU A 260 14.19 7.61 31.13
N PHE A 261 14.53 8.90 31.15
CA PHE A 261 15.88 9.31 31.45
C PHE A 261 16.14 8.91 32.91
N HIS A 262 17.02 7.93 33.12
CA HIS A 262 17.75 7.78 34.37
C HIS A 262 19.10 8.46 34.21
#